data_AF-A0A6L8T1K1-F1
#
_entry.id   AF-A0A6L8T1K1-F1
#
_cell.length_a   1.000
_cell.length_b   1.000
_cell.length_c   1.000
_cell.angle_alpha   90.00
_cell.angle_beta   90.00
_cell.angle_gamma   90.00
#
_symmetry.space_group_name_H-M   'P 1'
#
loop_
_entity.id
_entity.type
_entity.pdbx_description
1 polymer ?
#
loop_
_entity_poly.entity_id
_entity_poly.type
_entity_poly.pdbx_seq_one_letter_code
_entity_poly.pdbx_strand_id
1 'polypeptide(L)'
;MNFAYTGKAQSVTLEPGKYVLECWGAQGGYRSNSSYGGKGGYSTGTLTLTQKTTIYIYVGGSGNSVTSASNSIYPGGFNGGGYRYNYKGGGGATDIRIGSASLYARVIVAGGGGSDGSPNYSGGYAGGVSGTRGNFGCGSYGYGGSQTASYSSLSAINSQGTTNSSSNCAAGFGFGGFGCYYASGYGGAGGGGWYGGQGTYPDGSGDDDGGGGGGSGYVYTSSSASNYPQGCLLNSSYYLSDASNLSGNESFKSPSGATETGHSDNGYCRITCYVKKKTLHCKMNNEIKKAAPVFMKMNNKIYDAGANAVMDFAYTGTAQAISLPRGKYIIECWGAQGGSYSSYYGGAGGYSVGTITLTKNSTDLYIYVGGQPEATTSTGETPGGFNGGGKGCSRTYNYSSYGQGGGGATDVRIGKNDLYARVIVAGGGGGSSSENSLTTKYGGGTTGGSSASGYGATQTAAGTNGSFGQGGSATTSGTNYNYGSGGGGGGWYGGGACSDYSDSTNYQGYNGGGSGYVYTSATAANYPSGNYVNSSYYLTNAQTIAGNQSFKSPDGTNETGHTGNGFCRITRKSGKIFVKQNGSWIKV
;
A
#
# COMPACT_ATOMS: atom_id res chain seq x y z
N MET A 1 -14.01 3.43 -1.53
CA MET A 1 -15.06 2.70 -0.80
C MET A 1 -15.93 2.02 -1.84
N ASN A 2 -16.30 0.77 -1.60
CA ASN A 2 -16.96 -0.11 -2.55
C ASN A 2 -18.23 -0.64 -1.90
N PHE A 3 -19.35 -0.54 -2.61
CA PHE A 3 -20.67 -0.91 -2.12
C PHE A 3 -21.29 -1.90 -3.11
N ALA A 4 -21.31 -3.17 -2.71
CA ALA A 4 -22.01 -4.22 -3.43
C ALA A 4 -23.51 -4.22 -3.06
N TYR A 5 -24.30 -4.93 -3.83
CA TYR A 5 -25.72 -5.13 -3.56
C TYR A 5 -25.95 -5.89 -2.24
N THR A 6 -26.90 -5.41 -1.43
CA THR A 6 -27.28 -6.03 -0.14
C THR A 6 -28.78 -6.20 0.04
N GLY A 7 -29.59 -5.80 -0.95
CA GLY A 7 -31.05 -5.78 -0.85
C GLY A 7 -31.63 -4.68 0.05
N LYS A 8 -30.78 -3.78 0.59
CA LYS A 8 -31.20 -2.67 1.44
C LYS A 8 -30.29 -1.44 1.30
N ALA A 9 -30.75 -0.33 1.86
CA ALA A 9 -29.98 0.91 1.93
C ALA A 9 -28.66 0.71 2.71
N GLN A 10 -27.60 1.31 2.22
CA GLN A 10 -26.31 1.41 2.89
C GLN A 10 -26.03 2.89 3.19
N SER A 11 -25.17 3.18 4.16
CA SER A 11 -24.82 4.56 4.49
C SER A 11 -23.37 4.69 4.92
N VAL A 12 -22.77 5.82 4.58
CA VAL A 12 -21.45 6.22 5.06
C VAL A 12 -21.47 7.71 5.40
N THR A 13 -20.69 8.11 6.40
CA THR A 13 -20.46 9.54 6.64
C THR A 13 -19.12 9.94 6.06
N LEU A 14 -19.13 10.90 5.14
CA LEU A 14 -17.94 11.44 4.49
C LEU A 14 -17.50 12.72 5.20
N GLU A 15 -16.20 12.88 5.39
CA GLU A 15 -15.61 14.13 5.84
C GLU A 15 -15.61 15.18 4.70
N PRO A 16 -15.31 16.46 4.97
CA PRO A 16 -15.08 17.44 3.91
C PRO A 16 -13.99 16.96 2.94
N GLY A 17 -14.21 17.11 1.63
CA GLY A 17 -13.28 16.65 0.61
C GLY A 17 -13.89 16.55 -0.77
N LYS A 18 -13.07 16.15 -1.75
CA LYS A 18 -13.50 15.89 -3.13
C LYS A 18 -13.64 14.38 -3.34
N TYR A 19 -14.68 13.94 -4.01
CA TYR A 19 -15.04 12.52 -4.16
C TYR A 19 -15.52 12.23 -5.57
N VAL A 20 -14.95 11.21 -6.21
CA VAL A 20 -15.52 10.65 -7.44
C VAL A 20 -16.58 9.63 -7.05
N LEU A 21 -17.79 9.84 -7.56
CA LEU A 21 -18.94 8.97 -7.38
C LEU A 21 -19.14 8.17 -8.67
N GLU A 22 -19.35 6.87 -8.52
CA GLU A 22 -19.50 5.94 -9.65
C GLU A 22 -20.62 4.97 -9.30
N CYS A 23 -21.61 4.88 -10.17
CA CYS A 23 -22.80 4.05 -9.98
C CYS A 23 -23.03 3.21 -11.23
N TRP A 24 -23.33 1.94 -11.03
CA TRP A 24 -23.73 0.99 -12.06
C TRP A 24 -25.12 0.47 -11.72
N GLY A 25 -26.09 0.67 -12.59
CA GLY A 25 -27.44 0.15 -12.42
C GLY A 25 -27.49 -1.36 -12.61
N ALA A 26 -28.58 -2.00 -12.19
CA ALA A 26 -28.69 -3.46 -12.28
C ALA A 26 -29.31 -3.93 -13.60
N GLN A 27 -29.04 -5.17 -13.96
CA GLN A 27 -29.63 -5.83 -15.11
C GLN A 27 -31.11 -6.17 -14.89
N GLY A 28 -31.90 -6.04 -15.96
CA GLY A 28 -33.28 -6.51 -16.00
C GLY A 28 -33.43 -8.03 -15.99
N GLY A 29 -34.63 -8.47 -15.64
CA GLY A 29 -35.01 -9.87 -15.58
C GLY A 29 -34.94 -10.56 -16.93
N TYR A 30 -34.61 -11.85 -16.91
CA TYR A 30 -34.69 -12.70 -18.09
C TYR A 30 -35.19 -14.10 -17.72
N ARG A 31 -35.80 -14.79 -18.68
CA ARG A 31 -36.34 -16.14 -18.49
C ARG A 31 -35.32 -17.24 -18.74
N SER A 32 -34.59 -17.15 -19.85
CA SER A 32 -33.78 -18.25 -20.37
C SER A 32 -32.30 -17.88 -20.56
N ASN A 33 -32.00 -16.65 -21.00
CA ASN A 33 -30.64 -16.19 -21.23
C ASN A 33 -30.42 -14.78 -20.67
N SER A 34 -29.31 -14.62 -19.94
CA SER A 34 -28.87 -13.33 -19.41
C SER A 34 -28.72 -12.24 -20.47
N SER A 35 -28.49 -12.57 -21.75
CA SER A 35 -28.43 -11.57 -22.82
C SER A 35 -29.77 -10.86 -23.11
N TYR A 36 -30.90 -11.40 -22.64
CA TYR A 36 -32.22 -10.81 -22.87
C TYR A 36 -32.63 -9.79 -21.80
N GLY A 37 -31.97 -9.81 -20.64
CA GLY A 37 -32.14 -8.76 -19.64
C GLY A 37 -31.38 -7.51 -20.08
N GLY A 38 -32.07 -6.37 -20.15
CA GLY A 38 -31.43 -5.09 -20.45
C GLY A 38 -30.33 -4.80 -19.43
N LYS A 39 -29.14 -4.45 -19.89
CA LYS A 39 -28.03 -4.11 -18.99
C LYS A 39 -28.25 -2.78 -18.29
N GLY A 40 -27.73 -2.68 -17.07
CA GLY A 40 -27.73 -1.43 -16.30
C GLY A 40 -26.78 -0.39 -16.89
N GLY A 41 -27.11 0.88 -16.69
CA GLY A 41 -26.29 2.01 -17.12
C GLY A 41 -25.15 2.32 -16.17
N TYR A 42 -24.31 3.29 -16.55
CA TYR A 42 -23.23 3.81 -15.71
C TYR A 42 -23.33 5.32 -15.55
N SER A 43 -23.16 5.81 -14.33
CA SER A 43 -23.13 7.24 -14.04
C SER A 43 -21.93 7.58 -13.19
N THR A 44 -21.25 8.67 -13.53
CA THR A 44 -20.12 9.19 -12.77
C THR A 44 -20.20 10.69 -12.59
N GLY A 45 -19.55 11.20 -11.54
CA GLY A 45 -19.37 12.62 -11.31
C GLY A 45 -18.56 12.89 -10.06
N THR A 46 -18.01 14.09 -9.97
CA THR A 46 -17.15 14.49 -8.86
C THR A 46 -17.87 15.46 -7.93
N LEU A 47 -18.07 15.02 -6.69
CA LEU A 47 -18.69 15.77 -5.61
C LEU A 47 -17.64 16.48 -4.75
N THR A 48 -17.89 17.73 -4.36
CA THR A 48 -17.09 18.41 -3.33
C THR A 48 -17.95 18.65 -2.10
N LEU A 49 -17.52 18.16 -0.95
CA LEU A 49 -18.15 18.36 0.36
C LEU A 49 -17.35 19.36 1.17
N THR A 50 -18.01 20.39 1.69
CA THR A 50 -17.41 21.42 2.56
C THR A 50 -17.55 21.09 4.05
N GLN A 51 -18.45 20.17 4.38
CA GLN A 51 -18.74 19.74 5.74
C GLN A 51 -18.92 18.23 5.80
N LYS A 52 -18.80 17.67 7.00
CA LYS A 52 -19.11 16.27 7.27
C LYS A 52 -20.56 15.98 6.88
N THR A 53 -20.75 14.99 6.02
CA THR A 53 -22.05 14.75 5.36
C THR A 53 -22.36 13.26 5.31
N THR A 54 -23.58 12.88 5.71
CA THR A 54 -24.09 11.51 5.58
C THR A 54 -24.55 11.26 4.15
N ILE A 55 -24.08 10.15 3.59
CA ILE A 55 -24.37 9.68 2.25
C ILE A 55 -25.11 8.35 2.36
N TYR A 56 -26.24 8.24 1.68
CA TYR A 56 -27.01 7.01 1.54
C TYR A 56 -26.77 6.42 0.15
N ILE A 57 -26.55 5.12 0.09
CA ILE A 57 -26.25 4.37 -1.13
C ILE A 57 -27.31 3.29 -1.30
N TYR A 58 -28.00 3.32 -2.43
CA TYR A 58 -28.96 2.32 -2.83
C TYR A 58 -28.41 1.63 -4.05
N VAL A 59 -27.93 0.39 -3.88
CA VAL A 59 -27.39 -0.40 -4.98
C VAL A 59 -28.50 -1.23 -5.57
N GLY A 60 -28.73 -1.13 -6.88
CA GLY A 60 -29.83 -1.81 -7.57
C GLY A 60 -29.71 -3.33 -7.50
N GLY A 61 -30.82 -4.02 -7.28
CA GLY A 61 -30.88 -5.48 -7.42
C GLY A 61 -31.16 -5.87 -8.87
N SER A 62 -30.60 -6.98 -9.34
CA SER A 62 -30.99 -7.55 -10.64
C SER A 62 -32.43 -8.07 -10.58
N GLY A 63 -33.15 -7.99 -11.70
CA GLY A 63 -34.48 -8.58 -11.82
C GLY A 63 -34.51 -10.08 -11.47
N ASN A 64 -33.41 -10.80 -11.75
CA ASN A 64 -33.26 -12.23 -11.42
C ASN A 64 -32.86 -12.49 -9.96
N SER A 65 -32.48 -11.47 -9.18
CA SER A 65 -32.11 -11.64 -7.77
C SER A 65 -33.31 -11.90 -6.86
N VAL A 66 -34.53 -11.69 -7.37
CA VAL A 66 -35.77 -12.00 -6.66
C VAL A 66 -36.13 -13.46 -6.89
N THR A 67 -36.19 -14.26 -5.83
CA THR A 67 -36.44 -15.71 -5.91
C THR A 67 -37.88 -16.11 -5.60
N SER A 68 -38.68 -15.23 -4.98
CA SER A 68 -40.05 -15.52 -4.55
C SER A 68 -41.08 -14.58 -5.18
N ALA A 69 -42.24 -15.13 -5.53
CA ALA A 69 -43.40 -14.37 -6.00
C ALA A 69 -44.51 -14.35 -4.94
N SER A 70 -45.36 -13.33 -5.01
CA SER A 70 -46.62 -13.25 -4.27
C SER A 70 -47.77 -13.15 -5.28
N ASN A 71 -48.74 -14.05 -5.21
CA ASN A 71 -49.86 -14.12 -6.17
C ASN A 71 -49.40 -14.10 -7.64
N SER A 72 -48.41 -14.92 -7.98
CA SER A 72 -47.80 -14.96 -9.32
C SER A 72 -47.10 -13.66 -9.75
N ILE A 73 -46.87 -12.71 -8.85
CA ILE A 73 -46.14 -11.47 -9.17
C ILE A 73 -44.77 -11.51 -8.52
N TYR A 74 -43.73 -11.39 -9.33
CA TYR A 74 -42.37 -11.18 -8.86
C TYR A 74 -42.12 -9.68 -8.73
N PRO A 75 -41.62 -9.19 -7.57
CA PRO A 75 -41.06 -7.87 -7.52
C PRO A 75 -39.88 -7.74 -8.50
N GLY A 76 -39.68 -6.55 -9.02
CA GLY A 76 -38.46 -6.23 -9.73
C GLY A 76 -37.27 -6.10 -8.79
N GLY A 77 -36.12 -5.84 -9.38
CA GLY A 77 -34.89 -5.55 -8.69
C GLY A 77 -35.03 -4.42 -7.67
N PHE A 78 -34.41 -4.59 -6.50
CA PHE A 78 -34.42 -3.59 -5.43
C PHE A 78 -34.01 -2.21 -5.94
N ASN A 79 -34.62 -1.16 -5.38
CA ASN A 79 -34.49 0.24 -5.80
C ASN A 79 -35.14 0.53 -7.17
N GLY A 80 -36.39 0.06 -7.32
CA GLY A 80 -37.32 0.56 -8.33
C GLY A 80 -37.46 -0.26 -9.60
N GLY A 81 -36.96 -1.49 -9.68
CA GLY A 81 -37.25 -2.38 -10.81
C GLY A 81 -38.74 -2.72 -10.88
N GLY A 82 -39.35 -2.68 -12.06
CA GLY A 82 -40.76 -2.97 -12.27
C GLY A 82 -41.14 -4.41 -11.93
N TYR A 83 -42.33 -4.58 -11.35
CA TYR A 83 -42.90 -5.89 -11.04
C TYR A 83 -43.30 -6.62 -12.33
N ARG A 84 -43.38 -7.95 -12.28
CA ARG A 84 -43.80 -8.74 -13.45
C ARG A 84 -44.60 -9.96 -13.05
N TYR A 85 -45.57 -10.31 -13.89
CA TYR A 85 -46.35 -11.53 -13.72
C TYR A 85 -45.57 -12.78 -14.18
N ASN A 86 -45.54 -13.81 -13.35
CA ASN A 86 -44.88 -15.14 -13.46
C ASN A 86 -43.38 -15.17 -13.76
N TYR A 87 -42.76 -14.06 -14.16
CA TYR A 87 -41.36 -13.98 -14.55
C TYR A 87 -40.62 -12.86 -13.84
N LYS A 88 -39.29 -12.84 -13.99
CA LYS A 88 -38.40 -11.89 -13.32
C LYS A 88 -38.60 -10.48 -13.87
N GLY A 89 -38.74 -9.51 -12.96
CA GLY A 89 -39.07 -8.12 -13.26
C GLY A 89 -37.88 -7.28 -13.73
N GLY A 90 -38.06 -5.96 -13.81
CA GLY A 90 -37.02 -5.03 -14.26
C GLY A 90 -35.87 -4.89 -13.25
N GLY A 91 -34.72 -4.40 -13.70
CA GLY A 91 -33.54 -4.17 -12.87
C GLY A 91 -33.67 -2.89 -12.04
N GLY A 92 -33.11 -2.90 -10.85
CA GLY A 92 -33.09 -1.73 -9.97
C GLY A 92 -32.06 -0.67 -10.37
N ALA A 93 -32.35 0.60 -10.02
CA ALA A 93 -31.37 1.67 -10.17
C ALA A 93 -30.29 1.60 -9.09
N THR A 94 -29.11 2.13 -9.36
CA THR A 94 -28.12 2.43 -8.32
C THR A 94 -28.02 3.94 -8.14
N ASP A 95 -28.23 4.43 -6.93
CA ASP A 95 -28.17 5.86 -6.63
C ASP A 95 -27.47 6.20 -5.32
N ILE A 96 -27.01 7.46 -5.26
CA ILE A 96 -26.48 8.07 -4.05
C ILE A 96 -27.38 9.25 -3.66
N ARG A 97 -27.69 9.34 -2.36
CA ARG A 97 -28.51 10.39 -1.76
C ARG A 97 -27.75 11.13 -0.67
N ILE A 98 -27.86 12.45 -0.64
CA ILE A 98 -27.09 13.30 0.28
C ILE A 98 -27.99 13.80 1.41
N GLY A 99 -27.57 13.59 2.67
CA GLY A 99 -28.22 14.12 3.86
C GLY A 99 -29.55 13.47 4.24
N SER A 100 -30.25 12.85 3.29
CA SER A 100 -31.53 12.17 3.48
C SER A 100 -31.61 10.90 2.63
N ALA A 101 -32.38 9.91 3.11
CA ALA A 101 -32.71 8.70 2.36
C ALA A 101 -33.80 8.92 1.30
N SER A 102 -34.38 10.13 1.20
CA SER A 102 -35.46 10.46 0.26
C SER A 102 -35.03 10.40 -1.21
N LEU A 103 -35.92 9.97 -2.11
CA LEU A 103 -35.70 10.02 -3.57
C LEU A 103 -35.41 11.45 -4.08
N TYR A 104 -35.85 12.47 -3.33
CA TYR A 104 -35.60 13.88 -3.62
C TYR A 104 -34.21 14.39 -3.16
N ALA A 105 -33.38 13.50 -2.58
CA ALA A 105 -32.00 13.78 -2.20
C ALA A 105 -30.99 13.08 -3.13
N ARG A 106 -31.44 12.46 -4.23
CA ARG A 106 -30.59 11.77 -5.21
C ARG A 106 -29.67 12.77 -5.94
N VAL A 107 -28.36 12.58 -5.82
CA VAL A 107 -27.34 13.40 -6.49
C VAL A 107 -26.84 12.75 -7.78
N ILE A 108 -26.87 11.41 -7.84
CA ILE A 108 -26.47 10.62 -9.00
C ILE A 108 -27.28 9.33 -9.04
N VAL A 109 -27.69 8.91 -10.24
CA VAL A 109 -28.48 7.71 -10.50
C VAL A 109 -27.98 7.04 -11.77
N ALA A 110 -27.62 5.77 -11.68
CA ALA A 110 -27.47 4.88 -12.83
C ALA A 110 -28.72 4.01 -12.95
N GLY A 111 -29.41 4.09 -14.10
CA GLY A 111 -30.65 3.34 -14.33
C GLY A 111 -30.41 1.83 -14.42
N GLY A 112 -31.39 1.05 -13.98
CA GLY A 112 -31.48 -0.40 -14.19
C GLY A 112 -32.22 -0.74 -15.47
N GLY A 113 -31.86 -1.87 -16.10
CA GLY A 113 -32.41 -2.28 -17.40
C GLY A 113 -33.79 -2.92 -17.32
N GLY A 114 -34.51 -2.92 -18.44
CA GLY A 114 -35.81 -3.58 -18.56
C GLY A 114 -35.68 -5.10 -18.64
N SER A 115 -36.73 -5.84 -18.27
CA SER A 115 -36.77 -7.29 -18.45
C SER A 115 -37.14 -7.67 -19.88
N ASP A 116 -36.82 -8.90 -20.27
CA ASP A 116 -37.35 -9.50 -21.49
C ASP A 116 -38.89 -9.56 -21.47
N GLY A 117 -39.51 -9.55 -22.64
CA GLY A 117 -40.94 -9.81 -22.84
C GLY A 117 -41.13 -11.29 -23.12
N SER A 118 -40.59 -11.78 -24.24
CA SER A 118 -40.43 -13.21 -24.53
C SER A 118 -38.95 -13.56 -24.75
N PRO A 119 -38.58 -14.86 -24.96
CA PRO A 119 -37.20 -15.27 -25.20
C PRO A 119 -36.47 -14.55 -26.34
N ASN A 120 -37.14 -13.88 -27.28
CA ASN A 120 -36.48 -13.13 -28.36
C ASN A 120 -36.66 -11.60 -28.26
N TYR A 121 -37.40 -11.11 -27.26
CA TYR A 121 -37.70 -9.70 -27.09
C TYR A 121 -37.05 -9.17 -25.83
N SER A 122 -35.76 -8.84 -25.94
CA SER A 122 -34.94 -8.35 -24.84
C SER A 122 -35.45 -7.04 -24.25
N GLY A 123 -35.19 -6.84 -22.97
CA GLY A 123 -35.43 -5.56 -22.31
C GLY A 123 -34.48 -4.46 -22.80
N GLY A 124 -34.90 -3.21 -22.61
CA GLY A 124 -34.12 -2.03 -22.97
C GLY A 124 -32.94 -1.81 -22.03
N TYR A 125 -31.82 -1.38 -22.59
CA TYR A 125 -30.65 -0.93 -21.83
C TYR A 125 -30.97 0.33 -21.05
N ALA A 126 -30.37 0.48 -19.88
CA ALA A 126 -30.58 1.64 -19.04
C ALA A 126 -29.44 2.64 -19.11
N GLY A 127 -29.62 3.82 -18.52
CA GLY A 127 -28.58 4.83 -18.46
C GLY A 127 -28.66 5.84 -19.60
N GLY A 128 -27.55 6.56 -19.82
CA GLY A 128 -27.56 7.81 -20.59
C GLY A 128 -28.50 8.86 -19.97
N VAL A 129 -28.89 9.85 -20.79
CA VAL A 129 -30.01 10.77 -20.48
C VAL A 129 -31.37 10.09 -20.61
N SER A 130 -31.45 9.02 -21.40
CA SER A 130 -32.66 8.24 -21.63
C SER A 130 -32.31 6.76 -21.77
N GLY A 131 -33.07 5.89 -21.09
CA GLY A 131 -33.00 4.46 -21.32
C GLY A 131 -33.53 4.09 -22.71
N THR A 132 -33.13 2.94 -23.22
CA THR A 132 -33.61 2.46 -24.53
C THR A 132 -34.96 1.78 -24.39
N ARG A 133 -35.70 1.76 -25.49
CA ARG A 133 -36.90 0.92 -25.63
C ARG A 133 -36.48 -0.56 -25.58
N GLY A 134 -37.34 -1.41 -25.02
CA GLY A 134 -37.22 -2.86 -25.20
C GLY A 134 -37.43 -3.29 -26.65
N ASN A 135 -36.93 -4.47 -26.99
CA ASN A 135 -37.17 -5.06 -28.31
C ASN A 135 -38.66 -5.40 -28.46
N PHE A 136 -39.20 -5.18 -29.65
CA PHE A 136 -40.63 -5.20 -29.91
C PHE A 136 -41.03 -6.43 -30.73
N GLY A 137 -42.03 -7.16 -30.23
CA GLY A 137 -42.74 -8.20 -30.95
C GLY A 137 -44.19 -7.77 -31.14
N CYS A 138 -45.06 -8.25 -30.26
CA CYS A 138 -46.49 -7.93 -30.18
C CYS A 138 -46.79 -7.13 -28.89
N GLY A 139 -48.04 -6.65 -28.74
CA GLY A 139 -48.46 -5.87 -27.56
C GLY A 139 -48.01 -4.39 -27.57
N SER A 140 -47.89 -3.79 -26.38
CA SER A 140 -47.49 -2.38 -26.22
C SER A 140 -45.96 -2.19 -26.19
N TYR A 141 -45.49 -0.99 -26.53
CA TYR A 141 -44.07 -0.63 -26.46
C TYR A 141 -43.59 -0.48 -25.01
N GLY A 142 -42.37 -0.94 -24.71
CA GLY A 142 -41.69 -0.69 -23.44
C GLY A 142 -40.72 0.48 -23.59
N TYR A 143 -41.23 1.72 -23.57
CA TYR A 143 -40.40 2.92 -23.73
C TYR A 143 -39.42 3.12 -22.56
N GLY A 144 -38.23 3.64 -22.85
CA GLY A 144 -37.27 3.99 -21.80
C GLY A 144 -37.66 5.26 -21.05
N GLY A 145 -37.20 5.36 -19.79
CA GLY A 145 -37.32 6.61 -19.03
C GLY A 145 -36.35 7.68 -19.55
N SER A 146 -36.62 8.98 -19.32
CA SER A 146 -35.73 10.10 -19.63
C SER A 146 -35.38 10.90 -18.38
N GLN A 147 -34.52 11.92 -18.47
CA GLN A 147 -34.24 12.82 -17.34
C GLN A 147 -35.39 13.78 -17.00
N THR A 148 -36.27 14.04 -17.97
CA THR A 148 -37.34 15.03 -17.86
C THR A 148 -38.72 14.42 -17.75
N ALA A 149 -38.92 13.18 -18.19
CA ALA A 149 -40.18 12.46 -18.10
C ALA A 149 -40.00 10.94 -18.29
N SER A 150 -41.02 10.15 -17.95
CA SER A 150 -41.18 8.81 -18.51
C SER A 150 -41.84 8.94 -19.88
N TYR A 151 -41.22 8.45 -20.96
CA TYR A 151 -41.91 8.34 -22.24
C TYR A 151 -42.95 7.23 -22.11
N SER A 152 -44.22 7.59 -22.24
CA SER A 152 -45.33 6.68 -21.98
C SER A 152 -46.54 7.19 -22.74
N SER A 153 -47.24 6.31 -23.47
CA SER A 153 -48.60 6.59 -23.96
C SER A 153 -49.64 6.66 -22.83
N LEU A 154 -49.22 6.34 -21.59
CA LEU A 154 -49.99 6.36 -20.35
C LEU A 154 -49.49 7.50 -19.44
N SER A 155 -50.35 8.12 -18.63
CA SER A 155 -49.91 9.11 -17.65
C SER A 155 -48.94 8.48 -16.65
N ALA A 156 -47.82 9.14 -16.33
CA ALA A 156 -46.93 8.69 -15.28
C ALA A 156 -47.72 8.53 -13.96
N ILE A 157 -47.54 7.40 -13.29
CA ILE A 157 -48.20 7.11 -12.02
C ILE A 157 -47.32 7.61 -10.87
N ASN A 158 -47.90 7.91 -9.71
CA ASN A 158 -47.17 8.48 -8.56
C ASN A 158 -46.52 7.40 -7.66
N SER A 159 -46.87 6.14 -7.88
CA SER A 159 -46.38 5.01 -7.09
C SER A 159 -46.17 3.80 -7.99
N GLN A 160 -45.22 2.96 -7.63
CA GLN A 160 -44.93 1.74 -8.39
C GLN A 160 -46.16 0.83 -8.45
N GLY A 161 -46.54 0.43 -9.66
CA GLY A 161 -47.60 -0.54 -9.88
C GLY A 161 -47.21 -1.93 -9.39
N THR A 162 -48.06 -2.56 -8.57
CA THR A 162 -47.82 -3.88 -7.97
C THR A 162 -48.82 -4.94 -8.38
N THR A 163 -49.82 -4.57 -9.18
CA THR A 163 -50.87 -5.48 -9.66
C THR A 163 -50.88 -5.55 -11.18
N ASN A 164 -51.37 -6.67 -11.73
CA ASN A 164 -51.47 -6.87 -13.16
C ASN A 164 -52.59 -6.00 -13.76
N SER A 165 -52.23 -4.78 -14.18
CA SER A 165 -53.14 -3.81 -14.80
C SER A 165 -52.38 -3.00 -15.84
N SER A 166 -52.98 -2.74 -17.01
CA SER A 166 -52.38 -1.91 -18.06
C SER A 166 -52.01 -0.50 -17.55
N SER A 167 -52.75 0.05 -16.59
CA SER A 167 -52.40 1.33 -15.96
C SER A 167 -51.08 1.28 -15.15
N ASN A 168 -50.75 0.10 -14.59
CA ASN A 168 -49.51 -0.13 -13.84
C ASN A 168 -48.30 -0.40 -14.73
N CYS A 169 -48.50 -0.62 -16.03
CA CYS A 169 -47.42 -0.68 -17.00
C CYS A 169 -46.71 0.70 -17.12
N ALA A 170 -47.32 1.81 -16.67
CA ALA A 170 -46.67 3.12 -16.56
C ALA A 170 -45.55 3.17 -15.52
N ALA A 171 -44.50 3.94 -15.80
CA ALA A 171 -43.37 4.17 -14.91
C ALA A 171 -43.41 5.57 -14.29
N GLY A 172 -42.51 5.82 -13.34
CA GLY A 172 -42.44 7.12 -12.67
C GLY A 172 -41.07 7.44 -12.08
N PHE A 173 -41.03 8.51 -11.30
CA PHE A 173 -39.80 8.96 -10.65
C PHE A 173 -39.29 7.92 -9.64
N GLY A 174 -38.16 7.28 -9.95
CA GLY A 174 -37.56 6.28 -9.09
C GLY A 174 -38.03 4.84 -9.30
N PHE A 175 -38.96 4.55 -10.22
CA PHE A 175 -39.47 3.19 -10.42
C PHE A 175 -39.90 2.90 -11.86
N GLY A 176 -39.68 1.66 -12.29
CA GLY A 176 -40.12 1.12 -13.57
C GLY A 176 -41.55 0.55 -13.53
N GLY A 177 -42.15 0.47 -14.72
CA GLY A 177 -43.52 -0.01 -14.91
C GLY A 177 -43.66 -1.53 -14.85
N PHE A 178 -44.88 -1.99 -14.56
CA PHE A 178 -45.24 -3.40 -14.43
C PHE A 178 -45.21 -4.13 -15.79
N GLY A 179 -44.66 -5.35 -15.84
CA GLY A 179 -44.77 -6.24 -17.00
C GLY A 179 -46.06 -7.07 -16.93
N CYS A 180 -47.06 -6.67 -17.71
CA CYS A 180 -48.45 -7.12 -17.57
C CYS A 180 -48.66 -8.52 -18.20
N TYR A 181 -49.66 -9.28 -17.75
CA TYR A 181 -50.07 -10.58 -18.31
C TYR A 181 -51.50 -10.51 -18.83
N TYR A 182 -51.72 -11.02 -20.04
CA TYR A 182 -53.04 -11.11 -20.64
C TYR A 182 -53.06 -12.22 -21.71
N ALA A 183 -54.11 -13.06 -21.69
CA ALA A 183 -54.35 -14.10 -22.69
C ALA A 183 -53.10 -14.95 -23.03
N SER A 184 -52.40 -15.44 -22.00
CA SER A 184 -51.16 -16.23 -22.12
C SER A 184 -49.92 -15.48 -22.62
N GLY A 185 -50.01 -14.18 -22.90
CA GLY A 185 -48.89 -13.28 -23.14
C GLY A 185 -48.36 -12.64 -21.87
N TYR A 186 -47.09 -12.25 -21.90
CA TYR A 186 -46.30 -11.81 -20.76
C TYR A 186 -45.37 -10.65 -21.15
N GLY A 187 -45.79 -9.44 -20.82
CA GLY A 187 -44.99 -8.25 -21.03
C GLY A 187 -43.72 -8.21 -20.17
N GLY A 188 -42.70 -7.53 -20.70
CA GLY A 188 -41.51 -7.17 -19.96
C GLY A 188 -41.77 -6.00 -19.01
N ALA A 189 -41.15 -6.04 -17.84
CA ALA A 189 -41.20 -4.99 -16.85
C ALA A 189 -40.08 -3.96 -17.07
N GLY A 190 -40.38 -2.70 -16.78
CA GLY A 190 -39.43 -1.62 -16.96
C GLY A 190 -38.39 -1.56 -15.85
N GLY A 191 -37.19 -1.07 -16.17
CA GLY A 191 -36.12 -0.88 -15.21
C GLY A 191 -36.29 0.39 -14.37
N GLY A 192 -35.78 0.38 -13.14
CA GLY A 192 -35.74 1.55 -12.27
C GLY A 192 -34.76 2.60 -12.78
N GLY A 193 -34.95 3.87 -12.41
CA GLY A 193 -34.04 4.94 -12.86
C GLY A 193 -34.30 6.26 -12.16
N TRP A 194 -33.76 7.33 -12.72
CA TRP A 194 -34.20 8.67 -12.36
C TRP A 194 -35.70 8.80 -12.61
N TYR A 195 -36.09 8.57 -13.87
CA TYR A 195 -37.39 8.02 -14.23
C TYR A 195 -37.21 6.59 -14.74
N GLY A 196 -38.07 5.67 -14.30
CA GLY A 196 -38.02 4.29 -14.76
C GLY A 196 -38.52 4.13 -16.20
N GLY A 197 -38.16 3.00 -16.81
CA GLY A 197 -38.71 2.57 -18.09
C GLY A 197 -40.11 1.99 -17.92
N GLN A 198 -40.91 2.07 -18.98
CA GLN A 198 -42.26 1.54 -19.06
C GLN A 198 -42.23 0.00 -19.15
N GLY A 199 -43.21 -0.66 -18.53
CA GLY A 199 -43.49 -2.07 -18.81
C GLY A 199 -44.39 -2.24 -20.04
N THR A 200 -44.63 -3.47 -20.47
CA THR A 200 -45.45 -3.77 -21.65
C THR A 200 -46.72 -4.54 -21.32
N TYR A 201 -47.76 -4.30 -22.12
CA TYR A 201 -49.06 -4.96 -22.04
C TYR A 201 -49.29 -5.86 -23.27
N PRO A 202 -49.63 -7.15 -23.09
CA PRO A 202 -49.86 -8.07 -24.20
C PRO A 202 -51.11 -7.79 -25.05
N ASP A 203 -51.10 -8.13 -26.34
CA ASP A 203 -52.26 -7.98 -27.25
C ASP A 203 -53.13 -9.25 -27.40
N GLY A 204 -52.66 -10.38 -26.88
CA GLY A 204 -53.42 -11.63 -26.76
C GLY A 204 -53.17 -12.68 -27.85
N SER A 205 -52.07 -12.57 -28.61
CA SER A 205 -51.68 -13.56 -29.64
C SER A 205 -50.75 -14.68 -29.17
N GLY A 206 -50.34 -14.69 -27.90
CA GLY A 206 -49.42 -15.69 -27.34
C GLY A 206 -48.28 -15.05 -26.56
N ASP A 207 -47.18 -15.79 -26.36
CA ASP A 207 -45.99 -15.32 -25.63
C ASP A 207 -44.94 -14.73 -26.59
N ASP A 208 -45.29 -13.62 -27.22
CA ASP A 208 -44.52 -12.90 -28.23
C ASP A 208 -44.38 -11.39 -27.91
N ASP A 209 -44.64 -11.00 -26.67
CA ASP A 209 -44.72 -9.60 -26.27
C ASP A 209 -43.35 -8.91 -26.13
N GLY A 210 -43.37 -7.58 -26.32
CA GLY A 210 -42.18 -6.73 -26.21
C GLY A 210 -41.55 -6.69 -24.82
N GLY A 211 -40.23 -6.45 -24.79
CA GLY A 211 -39.47 -6.23 -23.57
C GLY A 211 -39.77 -4.87 -22.93
N GLY A 212 -39.53 -4.76 -21.62
CA GLY A 212 -39.69 -3.51 -20.88
C GLY A 212 -38.57 -2.51 -21.20
N GLY A 213 -38.83 -1.22 -21.01
CA GLY A 213 -37.85 -0.16 -21.22
C GLY A 213 -36.81 -0.05 -20.11
N GLY A 214 -35.61 0.45 -20.42
CA GLY A 214 -34.60 0.77 -19.42
C GLY A 214 -34.88 2.09 -18.69
N GLY A 215 -34.44 2.20 -17.44
CA GLY A 215 -34.52 3.47 -16.69
C GLY A 215 -33.43 4.47 -17.11
N SER A 216 -33.70 5.77 -16.93
CA SER A 216 -32.72 6.83 -17.21
C SER A 216 -31.67 6.97 -16.11
N GLY A 217 -30.48 7.45 -16.50
CA GLY A 217 -29.47 7.96 -15.58
C GLY A 217 -29.68 9.44 -15.26
N TYR A 218 -29.11 9.90 -14.16
CA TYR A 218 -29.12 11.31 -13.74
C TYR A 218 -27.85 11.67 -12.99
N VAL A 219 -27.34 12.87 -13.24
CA VAL A 219 -26.25 13.48 -12.47
C VAL A 219 -26.68 14.90 -12.13
N TYR A 220 -26.60 15.29 -10.86
CA TYR A 220 -27.00 16.62 -10.41
C TYR A 220 -25.90 17.64 -10.71
N THR A 221 -26.06 18.40 -11.79
CA THR A 221 -25.14 19.45 -12.23
C THR A 221 -25.89 20.77 -12.34
N SER A 222 -25.18 21.87 -12.55
CA SER A 222 -25.82 23.17 -12.80
C SER A 222 -26.76 23.15 -14.01
N SER A 223 -26.49 22.32 -15.02
CA SER A 223 -27.30 22.22 -16.24
C SER A 223 -28.49 21.26 -16.13
N SER A 224 -28.44 20.26 -15.24
CA SER A 224 -29.51 19.27 -15.06
C SER A 224 -30.41 19.57 -13.85
N ALA A 225 -30.04 20.54 -13.00
CA ALA A 225 -30.79 20.87 -11.79
C ALA A 225 -32.23 21.35 -12.07
N SER A 226 -32.47 21.99 -13.22
CA SER A 226 -33.82 22.38 -13.65
C SER A 226 -34.74 21.20 -13.95
N ASN A 227 -34.19 20.01 -14.17
CA ASN A 227 -34.94 18.77 -14.43
C ASN A 227 -35.35 18.07 -13.12
N TYR A 228 -34.95 18.60 -11.97
CA TYR A 228 -35.30 18.02 -10.68
C TYR A 228 -36.79 18.24 -10.36
N PRO A 229 -37.54 17.20 -9.97
CA PRO A 229 -38.92 17.37 -9.53
C PRO A 229 -39.05 18.37 -8.38
N GLN A 230 -40.24 18.99 -8.26
CA GLN A 230 -40.57 19.84 -7.12
C GLN A 230 -40.33 19.07 -5.80
N GLY A 231 -39.63 19.71 -4.86
CA GLY A 231 -39.23 19.09 -3.59
C GLY A 231 -37.77 18.63 -3.52
N CYS A 232 -36.93 19.00 -4.51
CA CYS A 232 -35.48 18.78 -4.46
C CYS A 232 -34.88 19.23 -3.11
N LEU A 233 -34.19 18.30 -2.44
CA LEU A 233 -33.52 18.55 -1.15
C LEU A 233 -32.06 18.96 -1.32
N LEU A 234 -31.57 19.04 -2.57
CA LEU A 234 -30.20 19.42 -2.89
C LEU A 234 -30.14 20.89 -3.30
N ASN A 235 -28.98 21.51 -3.12
CA ASN A 235 -28.69 22.87 -3.58
C ASN A 235 -27.37 22.87 -4.37
N SER A 236 -26.98 24.03 -4.89
CA SER A 236 -25.81 24.18 -5.77
C SER A 236 -24.48 23.73 -5.15
N SER A 237 -24.37 23.61 -3.82
CA SER A 237 -23.17 23.06 -3.16
C SER A 237 -22.92 21.59 -3.48
N TYR A 238 -23.94 20.86 -3.97
CA TYR A 238 -23.84 19.45 -4.35
C TYR A 238 -23.74 19.20 -5.85
N TYR A 239 -23.56 20.25 -6.66
CA TYR A 239 -23.33 20.07 -8.09
C TYR A 239 -22.08 19.23 -8.35
N LEU A 240 -22.25 18.22 -9.20
CA LEU A 240 -21.17 17.36 -9.66
C LEU A 240 -20.40 18.05 -10.79
N SER A 241 -19.07 17.99 -10.74
CA SER A 241 -18.19 18.28 -11.88
C SER A 241 -17.82 16.99 -12.61
N ASP A 242 -17.29 17.09 -13.82
CA ASP A 242 -16.75 15.94 -14.57
C ASP A 242 -17.77 14.79 -14.69
N ALA A 243 -19.05 15.15 -14.83
CA ALA A 243 -20.16 14.23 -14.73
C ALA A 243 -20.55 13.65 -16.09
N SER A 244 -20.94 12.37 -16.10
CA SER A 244 -21.38 11.67 -17.30
C SER A 244 -22.40 10.57 -16.97
N ASN A 245 -23.28 10.30 -17.92
CA ASN A 245 -24.16 9.13 -17.92
C ASN A 245 -23.91 8.36 -19.21
N LEU A 246 -23.64 7.07 -19.10
CA LEU A 246 -23.44 6.15 -20.22
C LEU A 246 -24.57 5.12 -20.24
N SER A 247 -25.00 4.77 -21.44
CA SER A 247 -26.03 3.75 -21.64
C SER A 247 -25.47 2.34 -21.42
N GLY A 248 -26.31 1.38 -21.08
CA GLY A 248 -25.92 -0.02 -20.78
C GLY A 248 -25.39 -0.80 -21.98
N ASN A 249 -25.45 -0.23 -23.18
CA ASN A 249 -24.82 -0.75 -24.40
C ASN A 249 -23.55 0.01 -24.79
N GLU A 250 -23.17 1.06 -24.06
CA GLU A 250 -21.95 1.82 -24.32
C GLU A 250 -20.77 1.22 -23.55
N SER A 251 -19.62 1.13 -24.23
CA SER A 251 -18.38 0.63 -23.65
C SER A 251 -17.57 1.77 -23.04
N PHE A 252 -16.98 1.55 -21.88
CA PHE A 252 -16.10 2.51 -21.22
C PHE A 252 -14.95 1.82 -20.49
N LYS A 253 -13.97 2.63 -20.06
CA LYS A 253 -12.88 2.15 -19.21
C LYS A 253 -13.34 2.20 -17.76
N SER A 254 -13.53 1.03 -17.17
CA SER A 254 -13.80 0.91 -15.74
C SER A 254 -12.62 1.41 -14.91
N PRO A 255 -12.81 1.68 -13.61
CA PRO A 255 -11.73 2.14 -12.73
C PRO A 255 -10.56 1.18 -12.53
N SER A 256 -10.68 -0.08 -12.97
CA SER A 256 -9.58 -1.06 -13.00
C SER A 256 -8.73 -0.96 -14.27
N GLY A 257 -9.16 -0.15 -15.25
CA GLY A 257 -8.58 -0.04 -16.59
C GLY A 257 -9.16 -1.03 -17.61
N ALA A 258 -9.98 -1.99 -17.16
CA ALA A 258 -10.67 -2.92 -18.05
C ALA A 258 -11.78 -2.22 -18.85
N THR A 259 -12.01 -2.67 -20.09
CA THR A 259 -13.19 -2.24 -20.86
C THR A 259 -14.43 -2.94 -20.30
N GLU A 260 -15.46 -2.18 -19.96
CA GLU A 260 -16.75 -2.65 -19.46
C GLU A 260 -17.87 -2.13 -20.39
N THR A 261 -18.94 -2.90 -20.59
CA THR A 261 -20.10 -2.52 -21.44
C THR A 261 -21.39 -2.80 -20.69
N GLY A 262 -21.97 -1.75 -20.11
CA GLY A 262 -23.06 -1.84 -19.14
C GLY A 262 -22.73 -2.73 -17.94
N HIS A 263 -23.67 -2.84 -17.02
CA HIS A 263 -23.53 -3.74 -15.88
C HIS A 263 -24.52 -4.91 -15.99
N SER A 264 -23.98 -6.13 -15.96
CA SER A 264 -24.75 -7.37 -15.81
C SER A 264 -24.99 -7.66 -14.34
N ASP A 265 -26.01 -8.45 -14.00
CA ASP A 265 -26.35 -8.78 -12.61
C ASP A 265 -26.71 -7.56 -11.74
N ASN A 266 -26.48 -7.65 -10.43
CA ASN A 266 -26.76 -6.59 -9.47
C ASN A 266 -25.91 -5.36 -9.74
N GLY A 267 -26.41 -4.18 -9.43
CA GLY A 267 -25.66 -2.95 -9.56
C GLY A 267 -24.45 -2.88 -8.62
N TYR A 268 -23.71 -1.78 -8.74
CA TYR A 268 -22.54 -1.50 -7.92
C TYR A 268 -22.41 0.00 -7.66
N CYS A 269 -21.81 0.37 -6.54
CA CYS A 269 -21.46 1.75 -6.27
C CYS A 269 -20.02 1.85 -5.72
N ARG A 270 -19.28 2.82 -6.23
CA ARG A 270 -17.94 3.15 -5.77
C ARG A 270 -17.84 4.64 -5.45
N ILE A 271 -17.25 4.93 -4.29
CA ILE A 271 -16.92 6.29 -3.87
C ILE A 271 -15.41 6.35 -3.66
N THR A 272 -14.73 7.10 -4.52
CA THR A 272 -13.28 7.31 -4.44
C THR A 272 -13.01 8.68 -3.85
N CYS A 273 -12.37 8.75 -2.69
CA CYS A 273 -11.94 10.03 -2.13
C CYS A 273 -10.76 10.58 -2.93
N TYR A 274 -10.96 11.71 -3.58
CA TYR A 274 -9.92 12.50 -4.22
C TYR A 274 -9.25 13.35 -3.13
N VAL A 275 -8.38 12.73 -2.36
CA VAL A 275 -7.40 13.51 -1.60
C VAL A 275 -6.39 13.97 -2.64
N LYS A 276 -6.43 15.26 -3.03
CA LYS A 276 -5.24 15.88 -3.60
C LYS A 276 -4.16 15.59 -2.56
N LYS A 277 -3.21 14.67 -2.84
CA LYS A 277 -2.10 14.37 -1.92
C LYS A 277 -1.63 15.73 -1.45
N LYS A 278 -1.85 16.08 -0.17
CA LYS A 278 -1.32 17.32 0.37
C LYS A 278 0.18 17.14 0.24
N THR A 279 0.77 17.74 -0.79
CA THR A 279 2.20 17.97 -0.80
C THR A 279 2.42 18.89 0.38
N LEU A 280 3.02 18.34 1.43
CA LEU A 280 3.59 19.19 2.45
C LEU A 280 4.66 20.01 1.74
N HIS A 281 4.63 21.32 1.88
CA HIS A 281 5.73 22.14 1.41
C HIS A 281 6.50 22.56 2.66
N CYS A 282 7.80 22.30 2.71
CA CYS A 282 8.65 22.79 3.78
C CYS A 282 9.46 23.99 3.26
N LYS A 283 9.68 24.97 4.14
CA LYS A 283 10.61 26.07 3.88
C LYS A 283 12.01 25.59 4.26
N MET A 284 12.88 25.43 3.27
CA MET A 284 14.30 25.09 3.45
C MET A 284 15.14 26.19 2.82
N ASN A 285 16.08 26.77 3.57
CA ASN A 285 16.97 27.84 3.08
C ASN A 285 16.21 28.97 2.36
N ASN A 286 15.11 29.43 2.95
CA ASN A 286 14.19 30.43 2.38
C ASN A 286 13.41 30.04 1.11
N GLU A 287 13.54 28.82 0.60
CA GLU A 287 12.75 28.32 -0.53
C GLU A 287 11.67 27.34 -0.08
N ILE A 288 10.50 27.40 -0.71
CA ILE A 288 9.39 26.47 -0.47
C ILE A 288 9.56 25.27 -1.40
N LYS A 289 9.86 24.08 -0.85
CA LYS A 289 10.05 22.84 -1.63
C LYS A 289 8.95 21.82 -1.36
N LYS A 290 8.53 21.13 -2.42
CA LYS A 290 7.55 20.03 -2.36
C LYS A 290 8.15 18.84 -1.62
N ALA A 291 7.53 18.40 -0.53
CA ALA A 291 8.03 17.31 0.29
C ALA A 291 7.57 15.93 -0.24
N ALA A 292 8.52 15.03 -0.43
CA ALA A 292 8.31 13.58 -0.56
C ALA A 292 7.90 12.99 0.82
N PRO A 293 7.59 11.67 0.97
CA PRO A 293 7.19 11.08 2.25
C PRO A 293 8.13 11.55 3.37
N VAL A 294 7.59 12.34 4.30
CA VAL A 294 8.42 13.18 5.16
C VAL A 294 8.99 12.36 6.32
N PHE A 295 10.32 12.37 6.42
CA PHE A 295 11.05 12.24 7.68
C PHE A 295 11.01 13.59 8.39
N MET A 296 10.16 13.77 9.41
CA MET A 296 10.16 15.01 10.18
C MET A 296 11.22 14.90 11.27
N LYS A 297 12.26 15.76 11.25
CA LYS A 297 13.18 15.91 12.39
C LYS A 297 12.60 16.94 13.36
N MET A 298 12.19 16.50 14.56
CA MET A 298 11.81 17.38 15.68
C MET A 298 12.58 16.93 16.92
N ASN A 299 13.21 17.86 17.64
CA ASN A 299 13.96 17.59 18.87
C ASN A 299 14.97 16.42 18.74
N ASN A 300 15.77 16.41 17.66
CA ASN A 300 16.73 15.34 17.34
C ASN A 300 16.14 13.94 17.10
N LYS A 301 14.83 13.80 16.86
CA LYS A 301 14.17 12.54 16.50
C LYS A 301 13.46 12.62 15.14
N ILE A 302 13.51 11.53 14.37
CA ILE A 302 12.90 11.39 13.05
C ILE A 302 11.53 10.68 13.16
N TYR A 303 10.49 11.18 12.47
CA TYR A 303 9.14 10.61 12.43
C TYR A 303 8.71 10.25 10.99
N ASP A 304 8.06 9.10 10.80
CA ASP A 304 7.71 8.48 9.49
C ASP A 304 6.18 8.51 9.17
N ALA A 305 5.84 8.75 7.90
CA ALA A 305 4.49 8.89 7.36
C ALA A 305 4.08 7.87 6.26
N GLY A 306 4.78 6.75 6.02
CA GLY A 306 4.34 5.81 4.97
C GLY A 306 4.81 4.34 5.07
N ALA A 307 4.01 3.41 4.55
CA ALA A 307 4.49 2.06 4.23
C ALA A 307 5.51 2.13 3.06
N ASN A 308 6.58 1.33 3.12
CA ASN A 308 7.76 1.39 2.24
C ASN A 308 8.65 2.64 2.40
N ALA A 309 8.56 3.35 3.53
CA ALA A 309 9.55 4.37 3.86
C ALA A 309 10.93 3.73 4.05
N VAL A 310 11.94 4.31 3.37
CA VAL A 310 13.35 3.90 3.43
C VAL A 310 14.13 4.96 4.20
N MET A 311 14.72 4.57 5.31
CA MET A 311 15.52 5.43 6.18
C MET A 311 16.99 5.06 6.03
N ASP A 312 17.77 5.98 5.47
CA ASP A 312 19.19 5.79 5.21
C ASP A 312 20.04 6.54 6.23
N PHE A 313 20.99 5.83 6.82
CA PHE A 313 21.91 6.32 7.84
C PHE A 313 23.33 6.16 7.30
N ALA A 314 23.88 7.27 6.82
CA ALA A 314 25.30 7.38 6.49
C ALA A 314 26.15 7.59 7.76
N TYR A 315 27.46 7.42 7.64
CA TYR A 315 28.40 7.69 8.71
C TYR A 315 28.41 9.17 9.13
N THR A 316 28.39 9.42 10.43
CA THR A 316 28.42 10.77 11.02
C THR A 316 29.46 10.94 12.14
N GLY A 317 30.24 9.89 12.44
CA GLY A 317 31.16 9.88 13.59
C GLY A 317 30.49 9.80 14.97
N THR A 318 29.15 9.74 15.03
CA THR A 318 28.39 9.65 16.28
C THR A 318 27.14 8.78 16.14
N ALA A 319 26.50 8.45 17.26
CA ALA A 319 25.26 7.69 17.28
C ALA A 319 24.09 8.51 16.70
N GLN A 320 23.29 7.89 15.84
CA GLN A 320 22.06 8.48 15.31
C GLN A 320 20.87 7.83 16.03
N ALA A 321 19.83 8.61 16.34
CA ALA A 321 18.67 8.12 17.09
C ALA A 321 17.36 8.32 16.31
N ILE A 322 16.48 7.32 16.35
CA ILE A 322 15.15 7.37 15.73
C ILE A 322 14.12 6.66 16.61
N SER A 323 12.88 7.15 16.60
CA SER A 323 11.76 6.49 17.28
C SER A 323 10.80 5.92 16.23
N LEU A 324 10.72 4.60 16.13
CA LEU A 324 9.85 3.93 15.17
C LEU A 324 8.52 3.53 15.80
N PRO A 325 7.39 3.73 15.10
CA PRO A 325 6.11 3.23 15.57
C PRO A 325 6.03 1.70 15.49
N ARG A 326 4.96 1.12 16.04
CA ARG A 326 4.68 -0.31 15.84
C ARG A 326 4.54 -0.64 14.36
N GLY A 327 5.14 -1.75 13.93
CA GLY A 327 5.20 -2.15 12.54
C GLY A 327 6.29 -3.18 12.27
N LYS A 328 6.36 -3.63 11.02
CA LYS A 328 7.40 -4.56 10.55
C LYS A 328 8.45 -3.79 9.77
N TYR A 329 9.73 -3.99 10.08
CA TYR A 329 10.86 -3.26 9.52
C TYR A 329 11.95 -4.23 9.07
N ILE A 330 12.52 -4.00 7.89
CA ILE A 330 13.80 -4.59 7.50
C ILE A 330 14.90 -3.65 7.99
N ILE A 331 15.93 -4.20 8.64
CA ILE A 331 17.15 -3.48 9.02
C ILE A 331 18.31 -4.11 8.26
N GLU A 332 19.07 -3.28 7.57
CA GLU A 332 20.23 -3.64 6.76
C GLU A 332 21.43 -2.83 7.24
N CYS A 333 22.56 -3.50 7.47
CA CYS A 333 23.78 -2.90 7.99
C CYS A 333 24.97 -3.35 7.15
N TRP A 334 25.84 -2.40 6.81
CA TRP A 334 27.13 -2.61 6.16
C TRP A 334 28.23 -2.12 7.09
N GLY A 335 29.18 -2.98 7.45
CA GLY A 335 30.34 -2.62 8.25
C GLY A 335 31.31 -1.73 7.46
N ALA A 336 32.20 -1.01 8.15
CA ALA A 336 33.20 -0.19 7.47
C ALA A 336 34.41 -1.01 7.03
N GLN A 337 35.07 -0.54 5.98
CA GLN A 337 36.37 -1.04 5.56
C GLN A 337 37.44 -0.70 6.61
N GLY A 338 38.46 -1.56 6.72
CA GLY A 338 39.71 -1.21 7.38
C GLY A 338 40.43 -0.03 6.70
N GLY A 339 41.33 0.60 7.44
CA GLY A 339 42.19 1.65 6.89
C GLY A 339 43.06 1.09 5.77
N SER A 340 43.27 1.91 4.74
CA SER A 340 44.03 1.57 3.55
C SER A 340 45.21 2.52 3.41
N TYR A 341 46.34 2.02 2.92
CA TYR A 341 47.50 2.86 2.59
C TYR A 341 48.04 2.51 1.21
N SER A 342 48.11 3.52 0.32
CA SER A 342 48.52 3.33 -1.08
C SER A 342 47.68 2.22 -1.76
N SER A 343 48.31 1.22 -2.39
CA SER A 343 47.65 0.07 -3.01
C SER A 343 47.24 -1.03 -2.01
N TYR A 344 47.51 -0.87 -0.72
CA TYR A 344 47.17 -1.84 0.32
C TYR A 344 45.84 -1.47 0.95
N TYR A 345 44.79 -2.17 0.51
CA TYR A 345 43.44 -1.96 1.00
C TYR A 345 43.20 -2.70 2.31
N GLY A 346 42.54 -2.03 3.26
CA GLY A 346 41.97 -2.69 4.43
C GLY A 346 40.85 -3.65 4.02
N GLY A 347 40.56 -4.62 4.89
CA GLY A 347 39.50 -5.60 4.67
C GLY A 347 38.13 -4.94 4.48
N ALA A 348 37.31 -5.49 3.59
CA ALA A 348 35.96 -4.99 3.36
C ALA A 348 35.07 -5.25 4.59
N GLY A 349 34.15 -4.34 4.88
CA GLY A 349 33.10 -4.58 5.87
C GLY A 349 32.12 -5.65 5.40
N GLY A 350 31.46 -6.32 6.35
CA GLY A 350 30.43 -7.30 6.03
C GLY A 350 29.04 -6.69 5.91
N TYR A 351 28.05 -7.55 5.66
CA TYR A 351 26.65 -7.17 5.55
C TYR A 351 25.80 -7.96 6.55
N SER A 352 24.77 -7.35 7.12
CA SER A 352 23.80 -8.05 7.96
C SER A 352 22.41 -7.51 7.72
N VAL A 353 21.42 -8.39 7.61
CA VAL A 353 20.03 -8.03 7.42
C VAL A 353 19.12 -8.87 8.29
N GLY A 354 18.01 -8.30 8.73
CA GLY A 354 16.93 -9.02 9.36
C GLY A 354 15.64 -8.21 9.39
N THR A 355 14.52 -8.89 9.62
CA THR A 355 13.21 -8.28 9.74
C THR A 355 12.73 -8.32 11.19
N ILE A 356 12.51 -7.15 11.79
CA ILE A 356 12.00 -6.97 13.15
C ILE A 356 10.53 -6.56 13.14
N THR A 357 9.78 -7.00 14.14
CA THR A 357 8.41 -6.54 14.39
C THR A 357 8.36 -5.76 15.70
N LEU A 358 8.08 -4.46 15.61
CA LEU A 358 7.94 -3.58 16.76
C LEU A 358 6.47 -3.55 17.18
N THR A 359 6.20 -3.83 18.45
CA THR A 359 4.83 -3.91 19.00
C THR A 359 4.42 -2.65 19.75
N LYS A 360 5.38 -1.90 20.29
CA LYS A 360 5.15 -0.66 21.04
C LYS A 360 4.79 0.49 20.12
N ASN A 361 3.95 1.40 20.61
CA ASN A 361 3.52 2.59 19.87
C ASN A 361 4.70 3.47 19.42
N SER A 362 5.79 3.43 20.17
CA SER A 362 7.05 4.07 19.85
C SER A 362 8.18 3.24 20.45
N THR A 363 9.18 2.92 19.64
CA THR A 363 10.39 2.19 20.06
C THR A 363 11.61 2.99 19.63
N ASP A 364 12.49 3.32 20.57
CA ASP A 364 13.72 4.04 20.30
C ASP A 364 14.79 3.08 19.75
N LEU A 365 15.41 3.47 18.64
CA LEU A 365 16.53 2.80 18.01
C LEU A 365 17.73 3.75 17.97
N TYR A 366 18.91 3.20 18.21
CA TYR A 366 20.18 3.91 18.09
C TYR A 366 21.03 3.20 17.04
N ILE A 367 21.42 3.95 16.01
CA ILE A 367 22.15 3.47 14.85
C ILE A 367 23.58 3.98 14.96
N TYR A 368 24.52 3.04 15.07
CA TYR A 368 25.94 3.31 15.01
C TYR A 368 26.44 2.84 13.66
N VAL A 369 26.86 3.77 12.82
CA VAL A 369 27.41 3.45 11.50
C VAL A 369 28.92 3.43 11.61
N GLY A 370 29.57 2.35 11.19
CA GLY A 370 31.01 2.18 11.31
C GLY A 370 31.77 3.24 10.50
N GLY A 371 32.82 3.79 11.08
CA GLY A 371 33.75 4.67 10.34
C GLY A 371 34.92 3.86 9.78
N GLN A 372 35.35 4.17 8.56
CA GLN A 372 36.68 3.79 8.09
C GLN A 372 37.71 4.74 8.71
N PRO A 373 38.81 4.25 9.28
CA PRO A 373 39.87 5.13 9.76
C PRO A 373 40.59 5.81 8.60
N GLU A 374 40.98 7.06 8.80
CA GLU A 374 41.84 7.79 7.85
C GLU A 374 43.22 7.13 7.75
N ALA A 375 43.81 7.23 6.57
CA ALA A 375 45.16 6.72 6.34
C ALA A 375 46.18 7.58 7.10
N THR A 376 47.00 6.94 7.92
CA THR A 376 48.09 7.63 8.63
C THR A 376 49.45 7.23 8.05
N THR A 377 50.34 8.23 7.93
CA THR A 377 51.70 8.10 7.39
C THR A 377 52.78 8.44 8.43
N SER A 378 52.40 8.70 9.67
CA SER A 378 53.33 8.91 10.78
C SER A 378 53.69 7.58 11.44
N THR A 379 54.89 7.50 12.02
CA THR A 379 55.24 6.40 12.91
C THR A 379 54.40 6.42 14.19
N GLY A 380 54.11 5.24 14.74
CA GLY A 380 53.34 5.09 15.97
C GLY A 380 51.94 4.52 15.75
N GLU A 381 51.05 4.78 16.70
CA GLU A 381 49.68 4.29 16.67
C GLU A 381 48.88 4.89 15.51
N THR A 382 48.10 4.05 14.82
CA THR A 382 47.19 4.48 13.77
C THR A 382 45.75 4.29 14.28
N PRO A 383 44.93 5.36 14.36
CA PRO A 383 43.60 5.27 14.95
C PRO A 383 42.71 4.24 14.24
N GLY A 384 41.93 3.51 15.04
CA GLY A 384 40.87 2.65 14.52
C GLY A 384 39.63 3.43 14.09
N GLY A 385 38.81 2.80 13.26
CA GLY A 385 37.54 3.32 12.80
C GLY A 385 36.49 3.45 13.91
N PHE A 386 35.60 4.44 13.78
CA PHE A 386 34.53 4.69 14.75
C PHE A 386 33.63 3.46 14.91
N ASN A 387 33.14 3.24 16.14
CA ASN A 387 32.34 2.08 16.56
C ASN A 387 33.11 0.76 16.54
N GLY A 388 34.29 0.77 17.15
CA GLY A 388 34.96 -0.45 17.58
C GLY A 388 36.17 -0.88 16.76
N GLY A 389 36.66 -0.08 15.82
CA GLY A 389 37.91 -0.39 15.12
C GLY A 389 39.11 -0.37 16.07
N GLY A 390 39.98 -1.38 15.99
CA GLY A 390 41.23 -1.44 16.72
C GLY A 390 42.31 -0.56 16.09
N LYS A 391 43.25 -0.07 16.89
CA LYS A 391 44.38 0.72 16.39
C LYS A 391 45.37 -0.17 15.63
N GLY A 392 45.91 0.31 14.52
CA GLY A 392 47.10 -0.28 13.92
C GLY A 392 48.37 0.37 14.49
N CYS A 393 49.52 -0.04 13.96
CA CYS A 393 50.80 0.58 14.27
C CYS A 393 51.67 0.72 13.00
N SER A 394 52.25 1.90 12.82
CA SER A 394 53.13 2.24 11.71
C SER A 394 54.58 2.35 12.19
N ARG A 395 55.54 1.84 11.39
CA ARG A 395 56.98 1.91 11.69
C ARG A 395 57.80 2.26 10.44
N THR A 396 58.88 3.00 10.64
CA THR A 396 59.84 3.34 9.57
C THR A 396 61.02 2.39 9.60
N TYR A 397 61.21 1.60 8.55
CA TYR A 397 62.43 0.80 8.38
C TYR A 397 62.71 0.48 6.91
N ASN A 398 63.77 1.08 6.33
CA ASN A 398 64.30 0.90 4.95
C ASN A 398 63.32 1.07 3.77
N TYR A 399 62.00 0.97 3.97
CA TYR A 399 60.87 1.37 3.13
C TYR A 399 59.70 1.62 4.09
N SER A 400 58.90 2.66 3.88
CA SER A 400 57.86 3.00 4.84
C SER A 400 56.72 1.98 4.83
N SER A 401 56.47 1.31 5.96
CA SER A 401 55.36 0.35 6.12
C SER A 401 54.37 0.84 7.17
N TYR A 402 53.10 0.93 6.77
CA TYR A 402 52.08 1.61 7.55
C TYR A 402 50.93 0.67 7.87
N GLY A 403 50.95 0.11 9.08
CA GLY A 403 49.84 -0.67 9.60
C GLY A 403 48.69 0.26 9.95
N GLN A 404 47.54 0.07 9.31
CA GLN A 404 46.38 0.96 9.44
C GLN A 404 45.39 0.45 10.49
N GLY A 405 44.53 1.32 11.01
CA GLY A 405 43.46 0.93 11.92
C GLY A 405 42.43 0.01 11.28
N GLY A 406 41.75 -0.79 12.10
CA GLY A 406 40.60 -1.59 11.68
C GLY A 406 39.34 -0.75 11.49
N GLY A 407 38.43 -1.20 10.62
CA GLY A 407 37.17 -0.55 10.33
C GLY A 407 36.16 -0.73 11.46
N GLY A 408 35.27 0.25 11.62
CA GLY A 408 34.15 0.20 12.55
C GLY A 408 33.05 -0.81 12.19
N ALA A 409 32.35 -1.33 13.20
CA ALA A 409 31.11 -2.06 12.99
C ALA A 409 29.95 -1.12 12.68
N THR A 410 28.93 -1.60 11.97
CA THR A 410 27.62 -0.94 11.91
C THR A 410 26.59 -1.76 12.68
N ASP A 411 25.93 -1.15 13.66
CA ASP A 411 24.93 -1.82 14.50
C ASP A 411 23.69 -0.97 14.79
N VAL A 412 22.59 -1.68 15.08
CA VAL A 412 21.36 -1.07 15.59
C VAL A 412 21.07 -1.61 16.99
N ARG A 413 20.87 -0.69 17.92
CA ARG A 413 20.51 -0.93 19.33
C ARG A 413 19.06 -0.55 19.57
N ILE A 414 18.35 -1.32 20.39
CA ILE A 414 16.92 -1.13 20.61
C ILE A 414 16.59 -0.83 22.08
N GLY A 415 15.76 0.18 22.31
CA GLY A 415 15.26 0.57 23.64
C GLY A 415 16.28 1.24 24.57
N LYS A 416 17.58 1.00 24.38
CA LYS A 416 18.66 1.60 25.17
C LYS A 416 19.88 1.90 24.29
N ASN A 417 20.53 3.03 24.53
CA ASN A 417 21.77 3.39 23.84
C ASN A 417 22.98 2.70 24.48
N ASP A 418 23.06 1.37 24.35
CA ASP A 418 24.03 0.53 25.06
C ASP A 418 24.52 -0.61 24.16
N LEU A 419 25.81 -0.98 24.28
CA LEU A 419 26.42 -2.05 23.50
C LEU A 419 25.72 -3.41 23.70
N TYR A 420 25.10 -3.62 24.86
CA TYR A 420 24.32 -4.82 25.20
C TYR A 420 22.84 -4.74 24.75
N ALA A 421 22.47 -3.70 24.00
CA ALA A 421 21.14 -3.53 23.40
C ALA A 421 21.14 -3.78 21.88
N ARG A 422 22.28 -4.22 21.32
CA ARG A 422 22.45 -4.52 19.88
C ARG A 422 21.54 -5.66 19.44
N VAL A 423 20.82 -5.48 18.35
CA VAL A 423 19.99 -6.53 17.74
C VAL A 423 20.51 -7.00 16.39
N ILE A 424 21.35 -6.21 15.74
CA ILE A 424 22.00 -6.54 14.47
C ILE A 424 23.34 -5.80 14.37
N VAL A 425 24.36 -6.49 13.88
CA VAL A 425 25.74 -5.99 13.73
C VAL A 425 26.34 -6.51 12.44
N ALA A 426 26.81 -5.61 11.59
CA ALA A 426 27.72 -5.92 10.49
C ALA A 426 29.15 -5.56 10.89
N GLY A 427 30.05 -6.54 10.89
CA GLY A 427 31.44 -6.35 11.31
C GLY A 427 32.25 -5.53 10.31
N GLY A 428 33.16 -4.70 10.82
CA GLY A 428 34.16 -3.98 10.05
C GLY A 428 35.38 -4.85 9.72
N GLY A 429 36.07 -4.52 8.64
CA GLY A 429 37.27 -5.25 8.21
C GLY A 429 38.53 -4.84 8.99
N GLY A 430 39.53 -5.72 9.01
CA GLY A 430 40.84 -5.44 9.58
C GLY A 430 41.64 -4.42 8.76
N GLY A 431 42.53 -3.67 9.41
CA GLY A 431 43.40 -2.69 8.75
C GLY A 431 44.46 -3.33 7.85
N SER A 432 44.94 -2.58 6.85
CA SER A 432 46.02 -3.05 5.98
C SER A 432 47.36 -3.15 6.70
N SER A 433 48.19 -4.12 6.31
CA SER A 433 49.57 -4.32 6.81
C SER A 433 50.48 -4.77 5.66
N SER A 434 50.87 -3.83 4.78
CA SER A 434 51.68 -4.05 3.56
C SER A 434 51.17 -5.13 2.57
N GLU A 435 49.89 -5.51 2.67
CA GLU A 435 49.20 -6.42 1.75
C GLU A 435 47.77 -5.94 1.46
N ASN A 436 47.20 -6.36 0.32
CA ASN A 436 45.80 -6.12 0.00
C ASN A 436 44.91 -7.10 0.78
N SER A 437 44.13 -6.58 1.72
CA SER A 437 43.36 -7.38 2.68
C SER A 437 41.86 -7.44 2.40
N LEU A 438 41.37 -6.90 1.27
CA LEU A 438 39.93 -6.82 0.95
C LEU A 438 39.20 -8.17 1.10
N THR A 439 39.84 -9.26 0.72
CA THR A 439 39.25 -10.61 0.66
C THR A 439 39.74 -11.55 1.77
N THR A 440 40.74 -11.15 2.56
CA THR A 440 41.37 -12.01 3.58
C THR A 440 41.07 -11.55 5.00
N LYS A 441 40.88 -10.25 5.24
CA LYS A 441 40.63 -9.66 6.57
C LYS A 441 39.27 -8.96 6.66
N TYR A 442 38.30 -9.50 5.95
CA TYR A 442 36.95 -8.95 5.86
C TYR A 442 36.20 -9.02 7.20
N GLY A 443 35.28 -8.08 7.42
CA GLY A 443 34.34 -8.13 8.53
C GLY A 443 33.05 -8.89 8.20
N GLY A 444 32.23 -9.13 9.22
CA GLY A 444 30.90 -9.76 9.10
C GLY A 444 30.94 -11.29 8.96
N GLY A 445 29.81 -11.86 8.58
CA GLY A 445 29.59 -13.31 8.66
C GLY A 445 29.56 -13.80 10.12
N THR A 446 29.41 -15.11 10.32
CA THR A 446 29.56 -15.69 11.67
C THR A 446 31.01 -15.63 12.17
N THR A 447 31.96 -15.49 11.24
CA THR A 447 33.39 -15.38 11.50
C THR A 447 33.99 -14.33 10.57
N GLY A 448 34.71 -13.35 11.11
CA GLY A 448 35.50 -12.40 10.33
C GLY A 448 36.76 -13.05 9.75
N GLY A 449 37.24 -12.53 8.63
CA GLY A 449 38.42 -13.05 7.95
C GLY A 449 39.72 -12.74 8.68
N SER A 450 40.67 -13.65 8.60
CA SER A 450 42.08 -13.41 8.94
C SER A 450 43.00 -14.29 8.09
N SER A 451 44.23 -13.84 7.86
CA SER A 451 45.26 -14.64 7.18
C SER A 451 45.96 -15.63 8.12
N ALA A 452 45.86 -15.43 9.45
CA ALA A 452 46.35 -16.34 10.48
C ALA A 452 45.24 -16.75 11.45
N SER A 453 45.31 -17.99 11.97
CA SER A 453 44.34 -18.52 12.93
C SER A 453 44.31 -17.68 14.23
N GLY A 454 43.11 -17.49 14.80
CA GLY A 454 42.91 -16.77 16.06
C GLY A 454 42.72 -15.25 15.95
N TYR A 455 42.84 -14.68 14.74
CA TYR A 455 42.68 -13.23 14.54
C TYR A 455 41.32 -12.83 13.96
N GLY A 456 40.61 -13.72 13.26
CA GLY A 456 39.20 -13.49 12.90
C GLY A 456 38.30 -13.67 14.10
N ALA A 457 37.41 -12.72 14.38
CA ALA A 457 36.44 -12.87 15.46
C ALA A 457 35.29 -13.80 15.05
N THR A 458 34.69 -14.50 16.01
CA THR A 458 33.48 -15.32 15.82
C THR A 458 32.28 -14.68 16.50
N GLN A 459 31.11 -15.31 16.43
CA GLN A 459 29.94 -14.86 17.20
C GLN A 459 30.06 -15.08 18.72
N THR A 460 31.08 -15.80 19.18
CA THR A 460 31.24 -16.21 20.59
C THR A 460 32.60 -15.85 21.18
N ALA A 461 33.58 -15.46 20.37
CA ALA A 461 34.92 -15.08 20.83
C ALA A 461 35.51 -13.96 19.96
N ALA A 462 36.26 -13.06 20.59
CA ALA A 462 37.06 -12.08 19.90
C ALA A 462 38.36 -12.69 19.36
N GLY A 463 38.94 -12.05 18.35
CA GLY A 463 40.32 -12.35 17.95
C GLY A 463 41.32 -11.84 18.99
N THR A 464 42.58 -12.22 18.86
CA THR A 464 43.68 -11.80 19.77
C THR A 464 43.66 -10.28 20.05
N ASN A 465 43.63 -9.89 21.33
CA ASN A 465 43.49 -8.49 21.81
C ASN A 465 42.16 -7.79 21.50
N GLY A 466 41.23 -8.43 20.80
CA GLY A 466 39.87 -7.94 20.64
C GLY A 466 39.00 -8.22 21.85
N SER A 467 37.79 -7.66 21.85
CA SER A 467 36.77 -7.93 22.86
C SER A 467 35.37 -7.77 22.26
N PHE A 468 34.33 -7.89 23.09
CA PHE A 468 32.96 -7.65 22.66
C PHE A 468 32.79 -6.21 22.16
N GLY A 469 32.44 -6.02 20.89
CA GLY A 469 32.27 -4.71 20.28
C GLY A 469 33.54 -4.00 19.82
N GLN A 470 34.73 -4.47 20.17
CA GLN A 470 35.98 -3.73 19.95
C GLN A 470 37.07 -4.63 19.35
N GLY A 471 37.65 -4.19 18.24
CA GLY A 471 38.79 -4.82 17.58
C GLY A 471 40.08 -4.60 18.34
N GLY A 472 40.97 -5.58 18.24
CA GLY A 472 42.27 -5.58 18.89
C GLY A 472 43.18 -4.48 18.34
N SER A 473 43.95 -3.89 19.24
CA SER A 473 44.93 -2.87 18.87
C SER A 473 46.31 -3.50 18.78
N ALA A 474 47.04 -3.20 17.71
CA ALA A 474 48.42 -3.64 17.55
C ALA A 474 49.29 -2.94 18.61
N THR A 475 50.15 -3.69 19.31
CA THR A 475 51.00 -3.12 20.37
C THR A 475 52.30 -2.54 19.80
N THR A 476 52.83 -1.49 20.43
CA THR A 476 54.12 -0.85 20.09
C THR A 476 55.33 -1.52 20.76
N SER A 477 55.09 -2.33 21.81
CA SER A 477 56.09 -2.83 22.78
C SER A 477 56.97 -4.00 22.30
N GLY A 478 56.74 -4.59 21.13
CA GLY A 478 57.65 -5.58 20.55
C GLY A 478 58.85 -4.89 19.89
N THR A 479 59.93 -4.65 20.62
CA THR A 479 61.14 -4.03 20.08
C THR A 479 61.96 -5.02 19.24
N ASN A 480 61.53 -5.25 17.98
CA ASN A 480 62.37 -5.60 16.80
C ASN A 480 61.58 -5.74 15.47
N TYR A 481 60.38 -5.15 15.33
CA TYR A 481 59.67 -5.16 14.04
C TYR A 481 60.21 -4.10 13.09
N ASN A 482 60.67 -4.54 11.92
CA ASN A 482 60.94 -3.72 10.75
C ASN A 482 59.66 -3.25 10.04
N TYR A 483 58.47 -3.71 10.45
CA TYR A 483 57.22 -3.43 9.72
C TYR A 483 56.00 -3.10 10.60
N GLY A 484 55.08 -2.29 10.06
CA GLY A 484 53.80 -1.94 10.72
C GLY A 484 52.73 -3.02 10.65
N SER A 485 51.81 -3.07 11.63
CA SER A 485 50.72 -4.06 11.74
C SER A 485 49.33 -3.42 11.77
N GLY A 486 48.35 -4.09 11.16
CA GLY A 486 46.98 -3.60 11.06
C GLY A 486 46.19 -3.82 12.35
N GLY A 487 45.26 -2.91 12.65
CA GLY A 487 44.28 -3.09 13.72
C GLY A 487 43.18 -4.09 13.35
N GLY A 488 42.56 -4.69 14.37
CA GLY A 488 41.41 -5.57 14.19
C GLY A 488 40.13 -4.80 13.90
N GLY A 489 39.25 -5.34 13.06
CA GLY A 489 37.95 -4.72 12.75
C GLY A 489 36.96 -4.80 13.92
N GLY A 490 36.12 -3.79 14.10
CA GLY A 490 35.01 -3.83 15.06
C GLY A 490 33.94 -4.83 14.66
N GLY A 491 33.17 -5.36 15.61
CA GLY A 491 32.12 -6.34 15.29
C GLY A 491 31.22 -6.66 16.45
N TRP A 492 30.49 -7.76 16.35
CA TRP A 492 29.81 -8.35 17.49
C TRP A 492 30.84 -8.70 18.56
N TYR A 493 31.84 -9.50 18.17
CA TYR A 493 33.18 -9.47 18.73
C TYR A 493 34.14 -8.86 17.70
N GLY A 494 35.11 -8.09 18.17
CA GLY A 494 36.10 -7.47 17.31
C GLY A 494 37.21 -8.43 16.91
N GLY A 495 37.69 -8.28 15.69
CA GLY A 495 38.83 -9.02 15.15
C GLY A 495 40.10 -8.68 15.93
N GLY A 496 41.10 -9.54 15.81
CA GLY A 496 42.34 -9.43 16.54
C GLY A 496 43.38 -8.55 15.86
N ALA A 497 44.44 -8.26 16.59
CA ALA A 497 45.66 -7.63 16.12
C ALA A 497 46.88 -8.21 16.87
N CYS A 498 48.06 -8.08 16.27
CA CYS A 498 49.32 -8.61 16.80
C CYS A 498 49.70 -8.03 18.18
N SER A 499 50.09 -8.88 19.13
CA SER A 499 50.60 -8.48 20.47
C SER A 499 52.02 -8.94 20.83
N ASP A 500 52.55 -10.04 20.26
CA ASP A 500 53.71 -10.76 20.83
C ASP A 500 54.90 -10.98 19.88
N TYR A 501 56.10 -10.94 20.46
CA TYR A 501 57.45 -10.94 19.84
C TYR A 501 57.78 -12.14 18.93
N SER A 502 57.17 -13.30 19.13
CA SER A 502 57.50 -14.53 18.37
C SER A 502 57.02 -14.52 16.91
N ASP A 503 56.28 -13.49 16.49
CA ASP A 503 55.63 -13.39 15.18
C ASP A 503 56.40 -12.57 14.11
N SER A 504 57.69 -12.30 14.36
CA SER A 504 58.52 -11.34 13.63
C SER A 504 58.76 -11.62 12.14
N THR A 505 58.41 -12.81 11.64
CA THR A 505 58.56 -13.17 10.21
C THR A 505 57.27 -13.05 9.38
N ASN A 506 56.09 -12.88 9.97
CA ASN A 506 54.81 -12.94 9.25
C ASN A 506 53.75 -11.90 9.69
N TYR A 507 54.20 -10.70 10.08
CA TYR A 507 53.37 -9.57 10.55
C TYR A 507 52.17 -9.20 9.65
N GLN A 508 52.19 -9.63 8.38
CA GLN A 508 51.15 -9.40 7.40
C GLN A 508 49.86 -10.18 7.74
N GLY A 509 49.93 -11.30 8.46
CA GLY A 509 48.77 -12.17 8.69
C GLY A 509 48.04 -12.00 10.03
N TYR A 510 48.61 -11.20 10.95
CA TYR A 510 48.22 -11.18 12.37
C TYR A 510 47.24 -10.06 12.72
N ASN A 511 46.22 -9.92 11.89
CA ASN A 511 45.04 -9.14 12.20
C ASN A 511 43.82 -9.68 11.44
N GLY A 512 42.61 -9.35 11.91
CA GLY A 512 41.38 -9.86 11.33
C GLY A 512 40.19 -8.93 11.44
N GLY A 513 39.13 -9.25 10.71
CA GLY A 513 37.86 -8.52 10.77
C GLY A 513 36.99 -8.95 11.95
N GLY A 514 36.08 -8.06 12.35
CA GLY A 514 35.08 -8.35 13.38
C GLY A 514 33.94 -9.20 12.84
N SER A 515 33.30 -9.98 13.72
CA SER A 515 32.16 -10.82 13.34
C SER A 515 30.87 -10.02 13.18
N GLY A 516 29.94 -10.55 12.39
CA GLY A 516 28.57 -10.08 12.33
C GLY A 516 27.65 -10.85 13.28
N TYR A 517 26.48 -10.28 13.56
CA TYR A 517 25.49 -10.89 14.44
C TYR A 517 24.09 -10.40 14.10
N VAL A 518 23.11 -11.29 14.20
CA VAL A 518 21.69 -10.93 14.16
C VAL A 518 21.00 -11.65 15.32
N TYR A 519 20.23 -10.91 16.12
CA TYR A 519 19.53 -11.44 17.28
C TYR A 519 18.28 -12.21 16.86
N THR A 520 18.37 -13.54 16.90
CA THR A 520 17.31 -14.47 16.52
C THR A 520 17.08 -15.45 17.67
N SER A 521 16.02 -16.25 17.61
CA SER A 521 15.80 -17.33 18.58
C SER A 521 16.99 -18.31 18.65
N ALA A 522 17.70 -18.55 17.55
CA ALA A 522 18.83 -19.47 17.48
C ALA A 522 20.13 -18.86 18.04
N THR A 523 20.33 -17.56 17.86
CA THR A 523 21.58 -16.86 18.25
C THR A 523 21.50 -16.21 19.62
N ALA A 524 20.31 -16.15 20.24
CA ALA A 524 20.09 -15.53 21.55
C ALA A 524 20.92 -16.18 22.67
N ALA A 525 21.17 -17.49 22.60
CA ALA A 525 22.00 -18.20 23.57
C ALA A 525 23.47 -17.73 23.57
N ASN A 526 23.94 -17.14 22.46
CA ASN A 526 25.30 -16.59 22.32
C ASN A 526 25.40 -15.13 22.77
N TYR A 527 24.32 -14.53 23.28
CA TYR A 527 24.36 -13.16 23.76
C TYR A 527 25.05 -13.10 25.12
N PRO A 528 26.03 -12.20 25.32
CA PRO A 528 26.64 -11.98 26.63
C PRO A 528 25.62 -11.74 27.76
N SER A 529 26.01 -12.10 28.98
CA SER A 529 25.24 -11.80 30.18
C SER A 529 25.03 -10.27 30.32
N GLY A 530 23.87 -9.87 30.84
CA GLY A 530 23.52 -8.45 31.01
C GLY A 530 22.88 -7.79 29.77
N ASN A 531 22.37 -8.57 28.82
CA ASN A 531 21.70 -8.04 27.64
C ASN A 531 20.38 -7.33 27.94
N TYR A 532 20.07 -6.28 27.17
CA TYR A 532 18.86 -5.46 27.32
C TYR A 532 17.74 -5.86 26.34
N VAL A 533 17.95 -6.94 25.58
CA VAL A 533 17.03 -7.43 24.56
C VAL A 533 16.32 -8.68 25.06
N ASN A 534 15.19 -9.02 24.42
CA ASN A 534 14.45 -10.24 24.74
C ASN A 534 13.74 -10.75 23.48
N SER A 535 13.06 -11.88 23.60
CA SER A 535 12.39 -12.54 22.48
C SER A 535 11.42 -11.68 21.67
N SER A 536 10.90 -10.58 22.22
CA SER A 536 10.06 -9.63 21.46
C SER A 536 10.82 -8.87 20.35
N TYR A 537 12.15 -8.88 20.39
CA TYR A 537 13.02 -8.24 19.40
C TYR A 537 13.75 -9.22 18.48
N TYR A 538 13.36 -10.50 18.46
CA TYR A 538 13.93 -11.46 17.51
C TYR A 538 13.68 -11.00 16.07
N LEU A 539 14.76 -10.99 15.28
CA LEU A 539 14.70 -10.77 13.86
C LEU A 539 14.42 -12.10 13.14
N THR A 540 13.67 -11.99 12.05
CA THR A 540 13.32 -13.07 11.13
C THR A 540 13.90 -12.78 9.75
N ASN A 541 14.00 -13.78 8.86
CA ASN A 541 14.68 -13.63 7.57
C ASN A 541 16.07 -13.01 7.74
N ALA A 542 16.78 -13.49 8.75
CA ALA A 542 18.02 -12.91 9.24
C ALA A 542 19.22 -13.60 8.61
N GLN A 543 20.22 -12.82 8.22
CA GLN A 543 21.50 -13.31 7.71
C GLN A 543 22.61 -12.33 8.04
N THR A 544 23.83 -12.85 8.21
CA THR A 544 25.06 -12.07 8.24
C THR A 544 26.00 -12.65 7.20
N ILE A 545 26.55 -11.80 6.35
CA ILE A 545 27.35 -12.15 5.17
C ILE A 545 28.73 -11.53 5.35
N ALA A 546 29.76 -12.34 5.12
CA ALA A 546 31.16 -11.93 5.21
C ALA A 546 31.53 -10.97 4.08
N GLY A 547 32.43 -10.03 4.34
CA GLY A 547 32.83 -8.99 3.36
C GLY A 547 33.56 -9.52 2.11
N ASN A 548 33.96 -10.80 2.07
CA ASN A 548 34.48 -11.46 0.88
C ASN A 548 33.41 -12.20 0.07
N GLN A 549 32.15 -12.21 0.52
CA GLN A 549 31.05 -12.90 -0.15
C GLN A 549 30.16 -11.91 -0.88
N SER A 550 29.67 -12.34 -2.04
CA SER A 550 28.76 -11.56 -2.87
C SER A 550 27.31 -11.76 -2.42
N PHE A 551 26.52 -10.70 -2.42
CA PHE A 551 25.10 -10.71 -2.07
C PHE A 551 24.29 -9.77 -2.95
N LYS A 552 22.96 -9.91 -2.90
CA LYS A 552 22.04 -8.98 -3.55
C LYS A 552 21.76 -7.82 -2.62
N SER A 553 22.18 -6.62 -3.01
CA SER A 553 21.84 -5.39 -2.31
C SER A 553 20.32 -5.10 -2.46
N PRO A 554 19.77 -4.14 -1.71
CA PRO A 554 18.33 -3.87 -1.71
C PRO A 554 17.78 -3.41 -3.06
N ASP A 555 18.62 -2.87 -3.96
CA ASP A 555 18.22 -2.46 -5.31
C ASP A 555 18.37 -3.59 -6.35
N GLY A 556 18.82 -4.78 -5.93
CA GLY A 556 18.99 -5.96 -6.77
C GLY A 556 20.36 -6.08 -7.44
N THR A 557 21.27 -5.12 -7.23
CA THR A 557 22.66 -5.20 -7.69
C THR A 557 23.46 -6.23 -6.89
N ASN A 558 24.48 -6.81 -7.53
CA ASN A 558 25.44 -7.66 -6.82
C ASN A 558 26.44 -6.75 -6.10
N GLU A 559 26.58 -6.91 -4.80
CA GLU A 559 27.57 -6.23 -3.95
C GLU A 559 28.46 -7.30 -3.30
N THR A 560 29.76 -7.03 -3.15
CA THR A 560 30.70 -7.92 -2.44
C THR A 560 31.40 -7.11 -1.36
N GLY A 561 31.06 -7.39 -0.10
CA GLY A 561 31.50 -6.58 1.04
C GLY A 561 31.14 -5.11 0.92
N HIS A 562 31.72 -4.29 1.80
CA HIS A 562 31.54 -2.84 1.78
C HIS A 562 32.89 -2.13 1.89
N THR A 563 33.16 -1.22 0.95
CA THR A 563 34.33 -0.34 0.97
C THR A 563 33.93 1.05 1.49
N GLY A 564 34.87 1.76 2.12
CA GLY A 564 34.56 3.04 2.74
C GLY A 564 33.94 2.91 4.14
N ASN A 565 33.27 3.99 4.55
CA ASN A 565 32.47 4.02 5.77
C ASN A 565 31.28 3.06 5.65
N GLY A 566 30.80 2.54 6.77
CA GLY A 566 29.60 1.71 6.80
C GLY A 566 28.33 2.46 6.40
N PHE A 567 27.23 1.70 6.38
CA PHE A 567 25.90 2.23 6.07
C PHE A 567 24.84 1.45 6.84
N CYS A 568 23.70 2.08 7.16
CA CYS A 568 22.53 1.38 7.64
C CYS A 568 21.28 1.85 6.92
N ARG A 569 20.41 0.92 6.53
CA ARG A 569 19.10 1.19 5.95
C ARG A 569 18.02 0.51 6.78
N ILE A 570 16.96 1.25 7.09
CA ILE A 570 15.76 0.71 7.72
C ILE A 570 14.58 0.93 6.79
N THR A 571 13.94 -0.16 6.36
CA THR A 571 12.80 -0.13 5.44
C THR A 571 11.53 -0.60 6.13
N ARG A 572 10.49 0.24 6.18
CA ARG A 572 9.19 -0.14 6.76
C ARG A 572 8.38 -0.99 5.78
N LYS A 573 7.96 -2.20 6.18
CA LYS A 573 7.12 -3.09 5.36
C LYS A 573 5.62 -2.89 5.57
N SER A 574 5.17 -2.65 6.80
CA SER A 574 3.75 -2.48 7.10
C SER A 574 3.51 -1.81 8.47
N GLY A 575 2.32 -1.23 8.66
CA GLY A 575 1.86 -0.64 9.92
C GLY A 575 0.86 0.51 9.70
N LYS A 576 0.08 0.84 10.73
CA LYS A 576 -0.86 1.98 10.73
C LYS A 576 -0.09 3.29 11.00
N ILE A 577 -0.56 4.40 10.42
CA ILE A 577 0.02 5.74 10.60
C ILE A 577 -0.55 6.34 11.90
N PHE A 578 0.33 6.89 12.74
CA PHE A 578 -0.07 7.70 13.89
C PHE A 578 0.70 9.01 13.83
N VAL A 579 -0.02 10.12 13.85
CA VAL A 579 0.58 11.45 14.01
C VAL A 579 0.49 11.82 15.49
N LYS A 580 1.50 12.51 16.02
CA LYS A 580 1.47 13.01 17.40
C LYS A 580 1.05 14.48 17.37
N GLN A 581 -0.13 14.78 17.90
CA GLN A 581 -0.63 16.15 18.07
C GLN A 581 -0.79 16.40 19.58
N ASN A 582 -0.19 17.49 20.09
CA ASN A 582 -0.29 17.90 21.50
C ASN A 582 0.04 16.78 22.50
N GLY A 583 1.13 16.04 22.27
CA GLY A 583 1.55 14.95 23.16
C GLY A 583 0.80 13.62 22.96
N SER A 584 -0.30 13.60 22.21
CA SER A 584 -1.17 12.44 22.03
C SER A 584 -1.08 11.86 20.61
N TRP A 585 -1.13 10.54 20.51
CA TRP A 585 -1.10 9.83 19.23
C TRP A 585 -2.51 9.76 18.62
N ILE A 586 -2.69 10.41 17.47
CA ILE A 586 -3.91 10.35 16.66
C ILE A 586 -3.71 9.39 15.49
N LYS A 587 -4.69 8.53 15.26
CA LYS A 587 -4.74 7.63 14.10
C LYS A 587 -5.05 8.46 12.86
N VAL A 588 -4.21 8.38 11.84
CA VAL A 588 -4.46 9.02 10.52
C VAL A 588 -5.04 8.01 9.55
#